data_AF-A0A151X5T3-F1
#
_entry.id   AF-A0A151X5T3-F1
#
_cell.length_a   1.000
_cell.length_b   1.000
_cell.length_c   1.000
_cell.angle_alpha   90.00
_cell.angle_beta   90.00
_cell.angle_gamma   90.00
#
_symmetry.space_group_name_H-M   'P 1'
#
loop_
_entity.id
_entity.type
_entity.pdbx_description
1 polymer ?
#
loop_
_entity_poly.entity_id
_entity_poly.type
_entity_poly.pdbx_seq_one_letter_code
_entity_poly.pdbx_strand_id
1 'polypeptide(L)'
;MTISFYSFRTIQTMRIININALTMGTTGLCETFIPNSVYTQCIRWKRKPIWLPTAKSKVFRVPKKPVIPMEDYVELKRLYNNYRTYMTSFNAYIRQIAKENKTQVNETVVNELTEEDFKACNAINDEWNAKIAKIREIRLAEMREKRKNIILQSILKQEQKQEKRKIRINELVKKVKEESITFITAENVDAAIEECLTNIVNHNRALDVEGNWHEGKYPPIPLVEETQEPAAIEQQN
;
A
#
# COMPACT_ATOMS: atom_id res chain seq x y z
N MET A 1 -4.22 1.88 32.20
CA MET A 1 -4.86 1.27 31.02
C MET A 1 -6.13 0.57 31.48
N THR A 2 -7.27 1.25 31.35
CA THR A 2 -8.59 0.76 31.72
C THR A 2 -9.45 0.75 30.47
N ILE A 3 -9.72 -0.44 29.93
CA ILE A 3 -10.65 -0.62 28.81
C ILE A 3 -11.94 -1.18 29.41
N SER A 4 -12.92 -0.30 29.57
CA SER A 4 -14.30 -0.63 29.92
C SER A 4 -14.95 -1.31 28.72
N PHE A 5 -15.24 -2.61 28.84
CA PHE A 5 -16.10 -3.31 27.89
C PHE A 5 -17.56 -3.09 28.29
N TYR A 6 -18.25 -2.27 27.50
CA TYR A 6 -19.68 -2.06 27.57
C TYR A 6 -20.44 -3.37 27.28
N SER A 7 -20.95 -4.00 28.33
CA SER A 7 -21.99 -5.03 28.25
C SER A 7 -23.33 -4.37 27.89
N PHE A 8 -23.63 -4.23 26.59
CA PHE A 8 -24.95 -3.78 26.15
C PHE A 8 -25.90 -4.96 25.89
N ARG A 9 -26.78 -5.17 26.88
CA ARG A 9 -28.19 -5.64 26.76
C ARG A 9 -28.55 -6.49 25.53
N THR A 10 -28.34 -7.81 25.62
CA THR A 10 -29.03 -8.80 24.76
C THR A 10 -30.35 -9.30 25.36
N ILE A 11 -30.67 -8.94 26.60
CA ILE A 11 -31.77 -9.56 27.37
C ILE A 11 -33.14 -8.92 27.08
N GLN A 12 -33.20 -7.74 26.45
CA GLN A 12 -34.44 -6.98 26.34
C GLN A 12 -35.33 -7.35 25.13
N THR A 13 -34.81 -8.07 24.13
CA THR A 13 -35.58 -8.49 22.95
C THR A 13 -36.43 -9.74 23.20
N MET A 14 -36.10 -10.52 24.23
CA MET A 14 -36.80 -11.76 24.62
C MET A 14 -38.21 -11.51 25.19
N ARG A 15 -38.56 -10.28 25.57
CA ARG A 15 -39.87 -9.95 26.18
C ARG A 15 -40.95 -9.55 25.19
N ILE A 16 -40.60 -9.24 23.94
CA ILE A 16 -41.55 -8.70 22.96
C ILE A 16 -42.36 -9.80 22.28
N ILE A 17 -41.88 -11.05 22.30
CA ILE A 17 -42.55 -12.15 21.60
C ILE A 17 -42.85 -13.24 22.62
N ASN A 18 -44.13 -13.31 22.99
CA ASN A 18 -44.70 -14.30 23.89
C ASN A 18 -44.70 -15.67 23.18
N ILE A 19 -43.53 -16.28 23.05
CA ILE A 19 -43.33 -17.57 22.39
C ILE A 19 -42.97 -18.60 23.46
N ASN A 20 -43.86 -19.58 23.65
CA ASN A 20 -43.65 -20.69 24.56
C ASN A 20 -42.42 -21.52 24.15
N ALA A 21 -41.54 -21.78 25.12
CA ALA A 21 -40.28 -22.54 24.96
C ALA A 21 -40.44 -23.94 24.34
N LEU A 22 -41.65 -24.50 24.32
CA LEU A 22 -41.97 -25.81 23.72
C LEU A 22 -42.13 -25.78 22.18
N THR A 23 -42.08 -24.60 21.54
CA THR A 23 -42.08 -24.49 20.07
C THR A 23 -40.68 -24.51 19.45
N MET A 24 -39.63 -24.61 20.27
CA MET A 24 -38.22 -24.62 19.83
C MET A 24 -37.72 -25.96 19.24
N GLY A 25 -38.61 -26.93 18.99
CA GLY A 25 -38.22 -28.24 18.47
C GLY A 25 -38.00 -28.34 16.94
N THR A 26 -38.29 -27.30 16.17
CA THR A 26 -38.21 -27.35 14.68
C THR A 26 -37.64 -26.09 14.05
N THR A 27 -36.81 -25.34 14.79
CA THR A 27 -36.10 -24.18 14.28
C THR A 27 -34.60 -24.46 14.19
N GLY A 28 -34.21 -25.22 13.16
CA GLY A 28 -32.89 -25.02 12.53
C GLY A 28 -32.91 -23.65 11.84
N LEU A 29 -32.92 -22.59 12.63
CA LEU A 29 -32.84 -21.21 12.18
C LEU A 29 -31.36 -20.86 12.11
N CYS A 30 -30.88 -20.68 10.89
CA CYS A 30 -29.68 -19.90 10.60
C CYS A 30 -29.81 -18.55 11.34
N GLU A 31 -28.96 -18.31 12.33
CA GLU A 31 -28.98 -17.17 13.25
C GLU A 31 -28.75 -15.80 12.58
N THR A 32 -28.62 -15.76 11.25
CA THR A 32 -28.29 -14.54 10.49
C THR A 32 -29.47 -14.02 9.65
N PHE A 33 -30.72 -14.23 10.07
CA PHE A 33 -31.85 -13.60 9.40
C PHE A 33 -32.06 -12.17 9.90
N ILE A 34 -31.28 -11.22 9.36
CA ILE A 34 -31.58 -9.80 9.44
C ILE A 34 -32.46 -9.47 8.24
N PRO A 35 -33.77 -9.19 8.39
CA PRO A 35 -34.58 -8.75 7.26
C PRO A 35 -34.05 -7.39 6.77
N ASN A 36 -33.73 -7.30 5.48
CA ASN A 36 -33.27 -6.10 4.74
C ASN A 36 -31.77 -5.74 4.81
N SER A 37 -30.85 -6.70 4.72
CA SER A 37 -29.48 -6.37 4.30
C SER A 37 -29.38 -6.34 2.77
N VAL A 38 -28.69 -5.34 2.20
CA VAL A 38 -28.51 -5.14 0.75
C VAL A 38 -27.79 -6.34 0.09
N TYR A 39 -27.03 -7.12 0.88
CA TYR A 39 -26.29 -8.29 0.44
C TYR A 39 -26.98 -9.63 0.74
N THR A 40 -28.14 -9.64 1.37
CA THR A 40 -28.92 -10.86 1.59
C THR A 40 -29.92 -11.06 0.47
N GLN A 41 -29.55 -11.83 -0.55
CA GLN A 41 -30.55 -12.48 -1.40
C GLN A 41 -31.20 -13.60 -0.59
N CYS A 42 -32.53 -13.61 -0.52
CA CYS A 42 -33.30 -14.77 -0.06
C CYS A 42 -33.06 -15.93 -1.03
N ILE A 43 -31.97 -16.67 -0.87
CA ILE A 43 -31.71 -17.83 -1.70
C ILE A 43 -32.81 -18.85 -1.37
N ARG A 44 -33.51 -19.27 -2.41
CA ARG A 44 -34.78 -20.00 -2.34
C ARG A 44 -34.56 -21.48 -1.96
N TRP A 45 -33.70 -21.78 -0.98
CA TRP A 45 -33.29 -23.14 -0.61
C TRP A 45 -34.45 -24.04 -0.16
N LYS A 46 -35.61 -23.48 0.21
CA LYS A 46 -36.80 -24.27 0.58
C LYS A 46 -37.54 -24.89 -0.60
N ARG A 47 -37.28 -24.48 -1.85
CA ARG A 47 -37.92 -25.06 -3.04
C ARG A 47 -36.90 -25.75 -3.91
N LYS A 48 -37.34 -26.81 -4.61
CA LYS A 48 -36.51 -27.49 -5.60
C LYS A 48 -36.15 -26.50 -6.72
N PRO A 49 -34.88 -26.40 -7.12
CA PRO A 49 -34.48 -25.55 -8.24
C PRO A 49 -35.01 -26.12 -9.56
N ILE A 50 -35.14 -25.26 -10.59
CA ILE A 50 -35.79 -25.60 -11.86
C ILE A 50 -35.10 -26.78 -12.58
N TRP A 51 -33.77 -26.89 -12.47
CA TRP A 51 -32.98 -27.95 -13.10
C TRP A 51 -33.04 -29.32 -12.39
N LEU A 52 -33.58 -29.38 -11.17
CA LEU A 52 -33.70 -30.64 -10.44
C LEU A 52 -34.97 -31.36 -10.88
N PRO A 53 -34.90 -32.65 -11.26
CA PRO A 53 -36.08 -33.38 -11.70
C PRO A 53 -37.11 -33.53 -10.57
N THR A 54 -38.37 -33.67 -10.98
CA THR A 54 -39.45 -34.03 -10.05
C THR A 54 -39.16 -35.39 -9.42
N ALA A 55 -39.57 -35.59 -8.17
CA ALA A 55 -39.36 -36.87 -7.50
C ALA A 55 -40.17 -37.97 -8.22
N LYS A 56 -39.61 -39.18 -8.38
CA LYS A 56 -40.27 -40.32 -9.06
C LYS A 56 -41.72 -40.55 -8.60
N SER A 57 -42.00 -40.39 -7.31
CA SER A 57 -43.33 -40.52 -6.70
C SER A 57 -44.32 -39.39 -7.05
N LYS A 58 -43.84 -38.26 -7.58
CA LYS A 58 -44.63 -37.08 -7.95
C LYS A 58 -44.75 -36.89 -9.47
N VAL A 59 -43.93 -37.55 -10.29
CA VAL A 59 -43.94 -37.43 -11.76
C VAL A 59 -45.33 -37.72 -12.32
N PHE A 60 -45.98 -38.79 -11.85
CA PHE A 60 -47.28 -39.24 -12.35
C PHE A 60 -48.43 -39.02 -11.37
N ARG A 61 -48.20 -38.28 -10.28
CA ARG A 61 -49.23 -38.07 -9.24
C ARG A 61 -50.18 -36.95 -9.65
N VAL A 62 -51.40 -37.30 -10.04
CA VAL A 62 -52.48 -36.33 -10.28
C VAL A 62 -53.13 -35.94 -8.93
N PRO A 63 -53.15 -34.65 -8.55
CA PRO A 63 -53.85 -34.22 -7.34
C PRO A 63 -55.37 -34.37 -7.54
N LYS A 64 -56.02 -35.14 -6.66
CA LYS A 64 -57.47 -35.26 -6.65
C LYS A 64 -58.08 -33.96 -6.14
N LYS A 65 -58.99 -33.37 -6.90
CA LYS A 65 -59.74 -32.19 -6.44
C LYS A 65 -60.80 -32.64 -5.42
N PRO A 66 -60.99 -31.90 -4.32
CA PRO A 66 -62.12 -32.16 -3.43
C PRO A 66 -63.43 -31.90 -4.19
N VAL A 67 -64.43 -32.76 -3.96
CA VAL A 67 -65.77 -32.58 -4.51
C VAL A 67 -66.53 -31.64 -3.58
N ILE A 68 -66.97 -30.50 -4.10
CA ILE A 68 -67.75 -29.51 -3.36
C ILE A 68 -69.21 -29.67 -3.80
N PRO A 69 -70.18 -29.67 -2.87
CA PRO A 69 -71.60 -29.62 -3.23
C PRO A 69 -71.91 -28.44 -4.14
N MET A 70 -72.88 -28.61 -5.04
CA MET A 70 -73.19 -27.56 -6.03
C MET A 70 -73.72 -26.29 -5.37
N GLU A 71 -74.51 -26.42 -4.31
CA GLU A 71 -75.04 -25.31 -3.52
C GLU A 71 -73.92 -24.44 -2.94
N ASP A 72 -72.98 -25.06 -2.22
CA ASP A 72 -71.81 -24.40 -1.65
C ASP A 72 -70.97 -23.70 -2.72
N TYR A 73 -70.80 -24.33 -3.88
CA TYR A 73 -70.03 -23.74 -4.98
C TYR A 73 -70.67 -22.44 -5.49
N VAL A 74 -71.99 -22.41 -5.64
CA VAL A 74 -72.73 -21.23 -6.09
C VAL A 74 -72.63 -20.11 -5.05
N GLU A 75 -72.81 -20.43 -3.78
CA GLU A 75 -72.72 -19.44 -2.70
C GLU A 75 -71.30 -18.89 -2.54
N LEU A 76 -70.28 -19.75 -2.56
CA LEU A 76 -68.88 -19.32 -2.52
C LEU A 76 -68.55 -18.40 -3.70
N LYS A 77 -69.08 -18.70 -4.90
CA LYS A 77 -68.89 -17.84 -6.07
C LYS A 77 -69.57 -16.49 -5.89
N ARG A 78 -70.80 -16.45 -5.37
CA ARG A 78 -71.52 -15.20 -5.07
C ARG A 78 -70.76 -14.35 -4.06
N LEU A 79 -70.36 -14.93 -2.93
CA LEU A 79 -69.61 -14.25 -1.87
C LEU A 79 -68.26 -13.73 -2.37
N TYR A 80 -67.54 -14.55 -3.14
CA TYR A 80 -66.26 -14.16 -3.74
C TYR A 80 -66.40 -12.95 -4.66
N ASN A 81 -67.42 -12.95 -5.53
CA ASN A 81 -67.67 -11.85 -6.45
C ASN A 81 -68.02 -10.56 -5.71
N ASN A 82 -68.88 -10.64 -4.69
CA ASN A 82 -69.26 -9.49 -3.87
C ASN A 82 -68.04 -8.92 -3.13
N TYR A 83 -67.28 -9.77 -2.43
CA TYR A 83 -66.06 -9.38 -1.74
C TYR A 83 -65.05 -8.72 -2.68
N ARG A 84 -64.78 -9.34 -3.83
CA ARG A 84 -63.81 -8.83 -4.80
C ARG A 84 -64.24 -7.48 -5.37
N THR A 85 -65.54 -7.29 -5.59
CA THR A 85 -66.10 -6.01 -6.04
C THR A 85 -65.87 -4.92 -5.00
N TYR A 86 -66.23 -5.17 -3.74
CA TYR A 86 -66.01 -4.20 -2.65
C TYR A 86 -64.53 -3.90 -2.39
N MET A 87 -63.68 -4.91 -2.43
CA MET A 87 -62.24 -4.71 -2.24
C MET A 87 -61.62 -3.92 -3.41
N THR A 88 -62.14 -4.12 -4.63
CA THR A 88 -61.70 -3.37 -5.80
C THR A 88 -62.07 -1.90 -5.71
N SER A 89 -63.32 -1.59 -5.31
CA SER A 89 -63.76 -0.20 -5.13
C SER A 89 -63.03 0.50 -3.99
N PHE A 90 -62.84 -0.17 -2.85
CA PHE A 90 -62.09 0.35 -1.72
C PHE A 90 -60.63 0.68 -2.10
N ASN A 91 -59.95 -0.23 -2.79
CA ASN A 91 -58.59 0.02 -3.27
C ASN A 91 -58.51 1.13 -4.32
N ALA A 92 -59.56 1.35 -5.11
CA ALA A 92 -59.61 2.49 -6.04
C ALA A 92 -59.72 3.81 -5.28
N TYR A 93 -60.56 3.85 -4.23
CA TYR A 93 -60.69 5.02 -3.35
C TYR A 93 -59.38 5.38 -2.63
N ILE A 94 -58.68 4.39 -2.05
CA ILE A 94 -57.36 4.63 -1.44
C ILE A 94 -56.36 5.17 -2.46
N ARG A 95 -56.35 4.62 -3.68
CA ARG A 95 -55.47 5.10 -4.76
C ARG A 95 -55.77 6.55 -5.14
N GLN A 96 -57.04 6.95 -5.10
CA GLN A 96 -57.44 8.33 -5.34
C GLN A 96 -56.94 9.26 -4.22
N ILE A 97 -57.18 8.91 -2.95
CA ILE A 97 -56.64 9.67 -1.80
C ILE A 97 -55.11 9.81 -1.91
N ALA A 98 -54.41 8.72 -2.23
CA ALA A 98 -52.96 8.75 -2.40
C ALA A 98 -52.53 9.66 -3.57
N LYS A 99 -53.35 9.79 -4.61
CA LYS A 99 -53.08 10.70 -5.74
C LYS A 99 -53.33 12.17 -5.36
N GLU A 100 -54.36 12.44 -4.58
CA GLU A 100 -54.68 13.78 -4.05
C GLU A 100 -53.63 14.24 -3.03
N ASN A 101 -53.17 13.33 -2.16
CA ASN A 101 -52.13 13.58 -1.16
C ASN A 101 -50.72 13.65 -1.73
N LYS A 102 -50.49 13.25 -2.99
CA LYS A 102 -49.24 13.53 -3.71
C LYS A 102 -49.19 15.01 -4.12
N THR A 103 -49.53 15.89 -3.18
CA THR A 103 -49.67 17.33 -3.31
C THR A 103 -48.72 17.90 -4.34
N GLN A 104 -49.29 18.74 -5.19
CA GLN A 104 -48.65 19.53 -6.22
C GLN A 104 -47.56 20.40 -5.56
N VAL A 105 -46.37 19.84 -5.40
CA VAL A 105 -45.20 20.64 -5.10
C VAL A 105 -45.04 21.58 -6.29
N ASN A 106 -45.20 22.88 -6.06
CA ASN A 106 -44.90 23.87 -7.09
C ASN A 106 -43.42 23.77 -7.37
N GLU A 107 -43.07 23.04 -8.43
CA GLU A 107 -41.70 22.74 -8.84
C GLU A 107 -40.87 24.02 -8.97
N THR A 108 -41.50 25.12 -9.40
CA THR A 108 -40.91 26.44 -9.48
C THR A 108 -40.39 26.95 -8.13
N VAL A 109 -41.21 26.86 -7.07
CA VAL A 109 -40.84 27.34 -5.73
C VAL A 109 -39.71 26.49 -5.14
N VAL A 110 -39.73 25.18 -5.37
CA VAL A 110 -38.64 24.31 -4.91
C VAL A 110 -37.35 24.62 -5.66
N ASN A 111 -37.42 24.79 -6.98
CA ASN A 111 -36.24 25.10 -7.78
C ASN A 111 -35.62 26.44 -7.38
N GLU A 112 -36.44 27.48 -7.21
CA GLU A 112 -35.99 28.80 -6.73
C GLU A 112 -35.26 28.69 -5.38
N LEU A 113 -35.86 28.01 -4.39
CA LEU A 113 -35.22 27.80 -3.09
C LEU A 113 -33.90 27.02 -3.21
N THR A 114 -33.86 25.98 -4.05
CA THR A 114 -32.62 25.21 -4.25
C THR A 114 -31.51 26.01 -4.92
N GLU A 115 -31.85 26.91 -5.85
CA GLU A 115 -30.88 27.79 -6.50
C GLU A 115 -30.33 28.84 -5.54
N GLU A 116 -31.19 29.39 -4.66
CA GLU A 116 -30.79 30.32 -3.61
C GLU A 116 -29.83 29.65 -2.61
N ASP A 117 -30.18 28.46 -2.13
CA ASP A 117 -29.32 27.66 -1.25
C ASP A 117 -27.98 27.33 -1.91
N PHE A 118 -28.01 26.93 -3.18
CA PHE A 118 -26.79 26.64 -3.94
C PHE A 118 -25.87 27.86 -4.05
N LYS A 119 -26.44 29.04 -4.34
CA LYS A 119 -25.68 30.31 -4.41
C LYS A 119 -25.06 30.66 -3.05
N ALA A 120 -25.81 30.49 -1.96
CA ALA A 120 -25.32 30.75 -0.62
C ALA A 120 -24.15 29.80 -0.25
N CYS A 121 -24.29 28.50 -0.53
CA CYS A 121 -23.23 27.53 -0.29
C CYS A 121 -21.98 27.82 -1.12
N ASN A 122 -22.14 28.23 -2.38
CA ASN A 122 -21.01 28.54 -3.24
C ASN A 122 -20.22 29.77 -2.74
N ALA A 123 -20.92 30.81 -2.29
CA ALA A 123 -20.28 31.99 -1.70
C ALA A 123 -19.42 31.65 -0.47
N ILE A 124 -19.93 30.79 0.42
CA ILE A 124 -19.19 30.32 1.61
C ILE A 124 -17.93 29.53 1.20
N ASN A 125 -18.05 28.70 0.17
CA ASN A 125 -16.92 27.93 -0.36
C ASN A 125 -15.85 28.85 -0.95
N ASP A 126 -16.24 29.86 -1.73
CA ASP A 126 -15.31 30.83 -2.32
C ASP A 126 -14.56 31.61 -1.25
N GLU A 127 -15.24 32.06 -0.18
CA GLU A 127 -14.60 32.71 0.96
C GLU A 127 -13.59 31.80 1.67
N TRP A 128 -13.94 30.52 1.84
CA TRP A 128 -13.05 29.55 2.47
C TRP A 128 -11.83 29.24 1.62
N ASN A 129 -12.01 29.08 0.31
CA ASN A 129 -10.94 28.91 -0.66
C ASN A 129 -10.00 30.11 -0.67
N ALA A 130 -10.53 31.34 -0.61
CA ALA A 130 -9.72 32.55 -0.51
C ALA A 130 -8.88 32.60 0.78
N LYS A 131 -9.45 32.17 1.93
CA LYS A 131 -8.72 32.08 3.20
C LYS A 131 -7.59 31.04 3.11
N ILE A 132 -7.86 29.87 2.54
CA ILE A 132 -6.86 28.80 2.38
C ILE A 132 -5.76 29.21 1.40
N ALA A 133 -6.11 29.89 0.30
CA ALA A 133 -5.14 30.37 -0.68
C ALA A 133 -4.08 31.27 -0.03
N LYS A 134 -4.50 32.21 0.84
CA LYS A 134 -3.58 33.07 1.60
C LYS A 134 -2.64 32.27 2.50
N ILE A 135 -3.15 31.28 3.23
CA ILE A 135 -2.33 30.40 4.07
C ILE A 135 -1.32 29.62 3.22
N ARG A 136 -1.75 29.13 2.05
CA ARG A 136 -0.90 28.38 1.12
C ARG A 136 0.24 29.24 0.58
N GLU A 137 -0.03 30.50 0.26
CA GLU A 137 0.99 31.45 -0.23
C GLU A 137 2.07 31.71 0.81
N ILE A 138 1.68 31.95 2.08
CA ILE A 138 2.61 32.13 3.20
C ILE A 138 3.52 30.89 3.32
N ARG A 139 2.92 29.70 3.38
CA ARG A 139 3.69 28.43 3.46
C ARG A 139 4.65 28.26 2.27
N LEU A 140 4.21 28.60 1.06
CA LEU A 140 5.04 28.51 -0.14
C LEU A 140 6.18 29.54 -0.14
N ALA A 141 5.98 30.72 0.45
CA ALA A 141 7.05 31.71 0.64
C ALA A 141 8.12 31.16 1.60
N GLU A 142 7.72 30.66 2.77
CA GLU A 142 8.65 30.05 3.72
C GLU A 142 9.43 28.87 3.14
N MET A 143 8.76 28.00 2.37
CA MET A 143 9.43 26.89 1.70
C MET A 143 10.45 27.36 0.65
N ARG A 144 10.14 28.44 -0.09
CA ARG A 144 11.09 29.04 -1.04
C ARG A 144 12.32 29.59 -0.34
N GLU A 145 12.15 30.28 0.79
CA GLU A 145 13.27 30.81 1.58
C GLU A 145 14.13 29.70 2.17
N LYS A 146 13.53 28.68 2.79
CA LYS A 146 14.24 27.50 3.29
C LYS A 146 15.05 26.82 2.18
N ARG A 147 14.46 26.66 0.99
CA ARG A 147 15.14 26.08 -0.17
C ARG A 147 16.32 26.93 -0.65
N LYS A 148 16.17 28.26 -0.70
CA LYS A 148 17.28 29.18 -1.02
C LYS A 148 18.45 29.00 -0.03
N ASN A 149 18.15 28.95 1.27
CA ASN A 149 19.17 28.78 2.31
C ASN A 149 19.90 27.44 2.19
N ILE A 150 19.18 26.35 1.92
CA ILE A 150 19.79 25.03 1.70
C ILE A 150 20.72 25.04 0.48
N ILE A 151 20.29 25.67 -0.62
CA ILE A 151 21.10 25.78 -1.83
C ILE A 151 22.39 26.56 -1.54
N LEU A 152 22.30 27.70 -0.86
CA LEU A 152 23.47 28.51 -0.48
C LEU A 152 24.44 27.71 0.40
N GLN A 153 23.93 27.00 1.41
CA GLN A 153 24.78 26.13 2.25
C GLN A 153 25.45 25.01 1.46
N SER A 154 24.75 24.43 0.48
CA SER A 154 25.31 23.40 -0.39
C SER A 154 26.44 23.95 -1.26
N ILE A 155 26.26 25.15 -1.83
CA ILE A 155 27.28 25.83 -2.63
C ILE A 155 28.54 26.09 -1.79
N LEU A 156 28.37 26.69 -0.60
CA LEU A 156 29.50 26.96 0.31
C LEU A 156 30.25 25.69 0.71
N LYS A 157 29.54 24.61 1.04
CA LYS A 157 30.16 23.32 1.37
C LYS A 157 30.93 22.75 0.18
N GLN A 158 30.39 22.90 -1.03
CA GLN A 158 31.03 22.42 -2.25
C GLN A 158 32.30 23.22 -2.54
N GLU A 159 32.27 24.54 -2.40
CA GLU A 159 33.44 25.42 -2.54
C GLU A 159 34.55 25.05 -1.55
N GLN A 160 34.23 24.91 -0.26
CA GLN A 160 35.19 24.47 0.76
C GLN A 160 35.80 23.09 0.45
N LYS A 161 35.00 22.16 -0.06
CA LYS A 161 35.49 20.83 -0.46
C LYS A 161 36.43 20.92 -1.66
N GLN A 162 36.12 21.78 -2.62
CA GLN A 162 36.98 22.02 -3.78
C GLN A 162 38.30 22.68 -3.37
N GLU A 163 38.29 23.67 -2.50
CA GLU A 163 39.50 24.31 -1.98
C GLU A 163 40.40 23.29 -1.25
N LYS A 164 39.85 22.51 -0.33
CA LYS A 164 40.58 21.44 0.37
C LYS A 164 41.17 20.43 -0.62
N ARG A 165 40.43 20.08 -1.68
CA ARG A 165 40.91 19.17 -2.73
C ARG A 165 42.05 19.80 -3.53
N LYS A 166 41.94 21.08 -3.91
CA LYS A 166 42.99 21.81 -4.63
C LYS A 166 44.28 21.87 -3.81
N ILE A 167 44.18 22.17 -2.51
CA ILE A 167 45.34 22.20 -1.60
C ILE A 167 46.04 20.83 -1.57
N ARG A 168 45.30 19.74 -1.34
CA ARG A 168 45.87 18.38 -1.32
C ARG A 168 46.52 17.99 -2.64
N ILE A 169 45.89 18.31 -3.76
CA ILE A 169 46.44 18.02 -5.10
C ILE A 169 47.74 18.82 -5.30
N ASN A 170 47.77 20.10 -4.93
CA ASN A 170 48.97 20.92 -5.03
C ASN A 170 50.11 20.39 -4.16
N GLU A 171 49.82 19.95 -2.94
CA GLU A 171 50.81 19.30 -2.06
C GLU A 171 51.37 18.02 -2.68
N LEU A 172 50.49 17.17 -3.24
CA LEU A 172 50.90 15.95 -3.92
C LEU A 172 51.78 16.25 -5.13
N VAL A 173 51.38 17.22 -5.96
CA VAL A 173 52.17 17.64 -7.13
C VAL A 173 53.54 18.18 -6.72
N LYS A 174 53.64 18.91 -5.60
CA LYS A 174 54.93 19.38 -5.07
C LYS A 174 55.83 18.21 -4.66
N LYS A 175 55.31 17.25 -3.89
CA LYS A 175 56.07 16.05 -3.49
C LYS A 175 56.56 15.26 -4.70
N VAL A 176 55.69 15.02 -5.68
CA VAL A 176 56.07 14.29 -6.90
C VAL A 176 57.13 15.04 -7.70
N LYS A 177 57.12 16.38 -7.72
CA LYS A 177 58.17 17.18 -8.36
C LYS A 177 59.52 17.04 -7.63
N GLU A 178 59.51 17.03 -6.29
CA GLU A 178 60.71 16.81 -5.50
C GLU A 178 61.28 15.39 -5.73
N GLU A 179 60.41 14.37 -5.72
CA GLU A 179 60.77 12.98 -6.02
C GLU A 179 61.23 12.80 -7.48
N SER A 180 60.70 13.57 -8.44
CA SER A 180 61.04 13.41 -9.85
C SER A 180 62.51 13.62 -10.20
N ILE A 181 63.23 14.37 -9.35
CA ILE A 181 64.68 14.59 -9.50
C ILE A 181 65.45 13.28 -9.26
N THR A 182 64.90 12.38 -8.42
CA THR A 182 65.50 11.07 -8.10
C THR A 182 65.15 9.98 -9.11
N PHE A 183 64.34 10.26 -10.14
CA PHE A 183 64.00 9.25 -11.15
C PHE A 183 65.16 8.93 -12.09
N ILE A 184 65.28 7.66 -12.43
CA ILE A 184 66.30 7.18 -13.36
C ILE A 184 65.87 7.56 -14.79
N THR A 185 66.66 8.43 -15.42
CA THR A 185 66.51 8.82 -16.84
C THR A 185 67.48 8.03 -17.72
N ALA A 186 67.29 8.05 -19.04
CA ALA A 186 68.15 7.33 -20.00
C ALA A 186 69.65 7.68 -19.88
N GLU A 187 69.97 8.86 -19.35
CA GLU A 187 71.34 9.35 -19.16
C GLU A 187 71.97 8.87 -17.84
N ASN A 188 71.18 8.56 -16.82
CA ASN A 188 71.65 8.15 -15.48
C ASN A 188 71.49 6.64 -15.21
N VAL A 189 71.18 5.84 -16.24
CA VAL A 189 70.88 4.40 -16.07
C VAL A 189 72.09 3.62 -15.58
N ASP A 190 73.24 3.76 -16.27
CA ASP A 190 74.43 2.95 -15.98
C ASP A 190 74.98 3.24 -14.57
N ALA A 191 74.99 4.51 -14.16
CA ALA A 191 75.42 4.91 -12.82
C ALA A 191 74.48 4.39 -11.72
N ALA A 192 73.16 4.39 -11.96
CA ALA A 192 72.19 3.85 -11.02
C ALA A 192 72.30 2.32 -10.86
N ILE A 193 72.65 1.59 -11.93
CA ILE A 193 72.89 0.14 -11.88
C ILE A 193 74.07 -0.19 -10.97
N GLU A 194 75.19 0.52 -11.13
CA GLU A 194 76.38 0.33 -10.29
C GLU A 194 76.12 0.68 -8.82
N GLU A 195 75.37 1.75 -8.54
CA GLU A 195 74.95 2.11 -7.17
C GLU A 195 74.07 1.01 -6.56
N CYS A 196 73.15 0.43 -7.34
CA CYS A 196 72.28 -0.65 -6.87
C CYS A 196 73.04 -1.97 -6.61
N LEU A 197 74.09 -2.26 -7.39
CA LEU A 197 74.94 -3.44 -7.18
C LEU A 197 75.84 -3.27 -5.94
N THR A 198 76.28 -2.05 -5.66
CA THR A 198 77.15 -1.74 -4.52
C THR A 198 76.39 -1.60 -3.20
N ASN A 199 75.17 -1.05 -3.23
CA ASN A 199 74.35 -0.79 -2.05
C ASN A 199 73.12 -1.72 -1.99
N ILE A 200 73.21 -2.79 -1.20
CA ILE A 200 72.11 -3.74 -0.99
C ILE A 200 71.20 -3.23 0.14
N VAL A 201 69.99 -2.79 -0.20
CA VAL A 201 68.99 -2.33 0.78
C VAL A 201 68.11 -3.50 1.25
N ASN A 202 68.04 -3.73 2.55
CA ASN A 202 67.23 -4.80 3.15
C ASN A 202 65.89 -4.25 3.69
N HIS A 203 64.78 -4.76 3.17
CA HIS A 203 63.43 -4.41 3.62
C HIS A 203 62.82 -5.39 4.64
N ASN A 204 63.54 -6.44 5.04
CA ASN A 204 63.05 -7.46 5.97
C ASN A 204 62.90 -6.88 7.38
N ARG A 205 61.64 -6.78 7.83
CA ARG A 205 61.26 -6.34 9.17
C ARG A 205 60.21 -7.28 9.74
N ALA A 206 60.38 -7.69 10.99
CA ALA A 206 59.39 -8.50 11.72
C ALA A 206 58.47 -7.58 12.54
N LEU A 207 57.22 -8.00 12.73
CA LEU A 207 56.24 -7.30 13.54
C LEU A 207 55.86 -8.16 14.74
N ASP A 208 56.05 -7.61 15.93
CA ASP A 208 55.74 -8.29 17.19
C ASP A 208 54.24 -8.23 17.50
N VAL A 209 53.78 -9.09 18.41
CA VAL A 209 52.37 -9.11 18.86
C VAL A 209 51.95 -7.78 19.50
N GLU A 210 52.90 -7.01 20.03
CA GLU A 210 52.70 -5.66 20.58
C GLU A 210 52.66 -4.55 19.50
N GLY A 211 52.87 -4.89 18.22
CA GLY A 211 52.87 -3.95 17.10
C GLY A 211 54.20 -3.23 16.86
N ASN A 212 55.29 -3.67 17.51
CA ASN A 212 56.63 -3.09 17.34
C ASN A 212 57.34 -3.72 16.13
N TRP A 213 58.06 -2.88 15.36
CA TRP A 213 58.84 -3.32 14.20
C TRP A 213 60.29 -3.62 14.61
N HIS A 214 60.78 -4.81 14.25
CA HIS A 214 62.17 -5.24 14.48
C HIS A 214 62.90 -5.43 13.15
N GLU A 215 64.01 -4.72 12.96
CA GLU A 215 64.85 -4.82 11.76
C GLU A 215 65.75 -6.06 11.84
N GLY A 216 65.76 -6.87 10.78
CA GLY A 216 66.63 -8.04 10.68
C GLY A 216 68.09 -7.63 10.49
N LYS A 217 68.95 -7.89 11.48
CA LYS A 217 70.41 -7.74 11.35
C LYS A 217 71.00 -9.03 10.79
N TYR A 218 71.31 -9.06 9.50
CA TYR A 218 72.07 -10.16 8.88
C TYR A 218 73.53 -9.73 8.65
N PRO A 219 74.52 -10.58 8.92
CA PRO A 219 75.89 -10.32 8.49
C PRO A 219 75.99 -10.38 6.95
N PRO A 220 76.92 -9.63 6.33
CA PRO A 220 77.13 -9.67 4.88
C PRO A 220 77.40 -11.09 4.40
N ILE A 221 76.66 -11.54 3.37
CA ILE A 221 76.89 -12.83 2.72
C ILE A 221 78.23 -12.71 1.98
N PRO A 222 79.21 -13.61 2.22
CA PRO A 222 80.47 -13.57 1.49
C PRO A 222 80.25 -13.82 -0.01
N LEU A 223 80.89 -13.02 -0.86
CA LEU A 223 80.93 -13.20 -2.31
C LEU A 223 81.46 -14.59 -2.63
N VAL A 224 80.62 -15.45 -3.19
CA VAL A 224 81.07 -16.70 -3.82
C VAL A 224 81.54 -16.31 -5.22
N GLU A 225 82.84 -16.40 -5.48
CA GLU A 225 83.39 -16.28 -6.83
C GLU A 225 82.81 -17.42 -7.69
N GLU A 226 81.87 -17.08 -8.57
CA GLU A 226 81.43 -18.00 -9.62
C GLU A 226 82.61 -18.26 -10.56
N THR A 227 83.29 -19.38 -10.32
CA THR A 227 84.22 -19.97 -11.28
C THR A 227 83.39 -20.34 -12.51
N GLN A 228 83.59 -19.61 -13.61
CA GLN A 228 83.04 -19.99 -14.91
C GLN A 228 83.65 -21.33 -15.33
N GLU A 229 82.89 -22.42 -15.17
CA GLU A 229 83.19 -23.67 -15.88
C GLU A 229 82.98 -23.43 -17.38
N PRO A 230 83.97 -23.72 -18.25
CA PRO A 230 83.82 -23.55 -19.69
C PRO A 230 82.86 -24.60 -20.24
N ALA A 231 81.68 -24.14 -20.69
CA ALA A 231 80.77 -24.97 -21.48
C ALA A 231 81.44 -25.30 -22.83
N ALA A 232 81.75 -26.58 -23.00
CA ALA A 232 82.36 -27.16 -24.18
C ALA A 232 81.56 -26.83 -25.46
N ILE A 233 82.29 -26.42 -26.49
CA ILE A 233 81.83 -26.43 -27.89
C ILE A 233 81.84 -27.89 -28.34
N GLU A 234 80.67 -28.54 -28.38
CA GLU A 234 80.49 -29.76 -29.16
C GLU A 234 80.23 -29.39 -30.62
N GLN A 235 81.25 -29.61 -31.44
CA GLN A 235 81.11 -29.73 -32.89
C GLN A 235 80.46 -31.08 -33.20
N GLN A 236 79.25 -31.07 -33.79
CA GLN A 236 78.77 -32.17 -34.62
C GLN A 236 78.06 -31.61 -35.86
N ASN A 237 78.46 -32.19 -36.99
CA ASN A 237 78.22 -31.83 -38.39
C ASN A 237 76.77 -31.56 -38.80
#